data_AF-A0A7Y4H9H5-F1
#
_entry.id   AF-A0A7Y4H9H5-F1
#
_cell.length_a   1.000
_cell.length_b   1.000
_cell.length_c   1.000
_cell.angle_alpha   90.00
_cell.angle_beta   90.00
_cell.angle_gamma   90.00
#
_symmetry.space_group_name_H-M   'P 1'
#
loop_
_entity.id
_entity.type
_entity.pdbx_description
1 polymer ?
#
loop_
_entity_poly.entity_id
_entity_poly.type
_entity_poly.pdbx_seq_one_letter_code
_entity_poly.pdbx_strand_id
1 'polypeptide(L)'
;MKLSEALNEIDRIRHIGEFSAAVLKHDRQLRMVDHATFLQKTATDFQLRFVACFEEDIRVGKSLGYATTCDAVSRQAGGQAGIQACERIAACVSRLDKALIKKVGLRALSLFASSFGRYSRVAECRSATIRIAECCHDESRALQELNSQSLGLLVNGFSKWPEETASRQAAIAVAGEVLRRLGRYPRFSEFTPRGLANLVNGFSKWPKEAVSRKAIFAIAGEVLRRGDQLSLFNQQDWRSW
;
A
#
# COMPACT_ATOMS: atom_id res chain seq x y z
N MET A 1 17.12 3.40 20.96
CA MET A 1 17.79 2.34 20.18
C MET A 1 18.88 2.98 19.35
N LYS A 2 20.07 2.37 19.26
CA LYS A 2 21.21 2.95 18.55
C LYS A 2 21.20 2.54 17.07
N LEU A 3 21.48 3.48 16.17
CA LEU A 3 21.59 3.23 14.73
C LEU A 3 22.56 2.08 14.40
N SER A 4 23.70 2.00 15.09
CA SER A 4 24.71 0.95 14.86
C SER A 4 24.18 -0.46 15.12
N GLU A 5 23.33 -0.65 16.13
CA GLU A 5 22.69 -1.94 16.43
C GLU A 5 21.74 -2.34 15.30
N ALA A 6 20.92 -1.40 14.83
CA ALA A 6 19.97 -1.63 13.74
C ALA A 6 20.68 -2.00 12.43
N LEU A 7 21.78 -1.30 12.10
CA LEU A 7 22.59 -1.59 10.92
C LEU A 7 23.25 -2.97 10.99
N ASN A 8 23.88 -3.28 12.14
CA ASN A 8 24.51 -4.58 12.37
C ASN A 8 23.49 -5.75 12.29
N GLU A 9 22.26 -5.54 12.75
CA GLU A 9 21.18 -6.53 12.65
C GLU A 9 20.84 -6.82 11.18
N ILE A 10 20.53 -5.80 10.37
CA ILE A 10 20.13 -5.99 8.96
C ILE A 10 21.26 -6.53 8.06
N ASP A 11 22.52 -6.21 8.37
CA ASP A 11 23.69 -6.67 7.62
C ASP A 11 23.87 -8.20 7.68
N ARG A 12 23.41 -8.84 8.77
CA ARG A 12 23.57 -10.29 8.99
C ARG A 12 22.44 -11.12 8.37
N ILE A 13 21.25 -10.56 8.20
CA ILE A 13 20.04 -11.31 7.85
C ILE A 13 19.99 -11.67 6.37
N ARG A 14 20.03 -12.95 6.00
CA ARG A 14 20.06 -13.39 4.59
C ARG A 14 18.69 -13.65 3.96
N HIS A 15 17.63 -13.73 4.74
CA HIS A 15 16.28 -14.04 4.26
C HIS A 15 15.38 -12.80 4.24
N ILE A 16 14.64 -12.61 3.14
CA ILE A 16 13.81 -11.41 2.94
C ILE A 16 12.73 -11.24 4.02
N GLY A 17 12.17 -12.34 4.53
CA GLY A 17 11.15 -12.30 5.59
C GLY A 17 11.69 -11.71 6.89
N GLU A 18 12.84 -12.22 7.35
CA GLU A 18 13.54 -11.72 8.53
C GLU A 18 14.05 -10.29 8.30
N PHE A 19 14.57 -10.01 7.11
CA PHE A 19 15.11 -8.70 6.76
C PHE A 19 14.02 -7.64 6.86
N SER A 20 12.88 -7.92 6.23
CA SER A 20 11.69 -7.08 6.30
C SER A 20 11.19 -6.87 7.74
N ALA A 21 11.14 -7.93 8.55
CA ALA A 21 10.72 -7.83 9.95
C ALA A 21 11.64 -6.89 10.76
N ALA A 22 12.96 -7.02 10.59
CA ALA A 22 13.93 -6.13 11.22
C ALA A 22 13.79 -4.68 10.74
N VAL A 23 13.60 -4.47 9.43
CA VAL A 23 13.36 -3.14 8.85
C VAL A 23 12.13 -2.49 9.47
N LEU A 24 10.99 -3.20 9.55
CA LEU A 24 9.75 -2.66 10.12
C LEU A 24 9.85 -2.37 11.62
N LYS A 25 10.60 -3.18 12.38
CA LYS A 25 10.90 -2.94 13.79
C LYS A 25 11.66 -1.63 13.94
N HIS A 26 12.71 -1.44 13.14
CA HIS A 26 13.62 -0.30 13.25
C HIS A 26 13.04 1.01 12.69
N ASP A 27 12.27 0.94 11.61
CA ASP A 27 11.54 2.05 10.99
C ASP A 27 10.59 2.75 11.99
N ARG A 28 10.05 2.02 12.97
CA ARG A 28 9.16 2.58 14.00
C ARG A 28 9.91 3.19 15.18
N GLN A 29 11.15 2.79 15.41
CA GLN A 29 11.91 3.13 16.62
C GLN A 29 12.92 4.24 16.39
N LEU A 30 13.53 4.31 15.21
CA LEU A 30 14.47 5.37 14.85
C LEU A 30 13.74 6.68 14.56
N ARG A 31 14.45 7.81 14.70
CA ARG A 31 13.93 9.16 14.48
C ARG A 31 14.95 9.99 13.71
N MET A 32 14.46 11.00 12.99
CA MET A 32 15.28 12.04 12.36
C MET A 32 16.41 11.47 11.48
N VAL A 33 17.64 11.92 11.66
CA VAL A 33 18.80 11.59 10.81
C VAL A 33 19.13 10.09 10.84
N ASP A 34 19.04 9.46 12.02
CA ASP A 34 19.29 8.02 12.15
C ASP A 34 18.32 7.20 11.32
N HIS A 35 17.05 7.63 11.26
CA HIS A 35 16.04 6.97 10.44
C HIS A 35 16.34 7.06 8.95
N ALA A 36 16.79 8.23 8.47
CA ALA A 36 17.18 8.41 7.07
C ALA A 36 18.42 7.59 6.70
N THR A 37 19.46 7.61 7.55
CA THR A 37 20.67 6.80 7.33
C THR A 37 20.34 5.31 7.31
N PHE A 38 19.52 4.84 8.24
CA PHE A 38 19.06 3.46 8.29
C PHE A 38 18.29 3.05 7.02
N LEU A 39 17.32 3.85 6.56
CA LEU A 39 16.53 3.51 5.38
C LEU A 39 17.33 3.57 4.08
N GLN A 40 18.29 4.50 3.96
CA GLN A 40 19.20 4.54 2.80
C GLN A 40 20.07 3.28 2.71
N LYS A 41 20.70 2.88 3.83
CA LYS A 41 21.48 1.64 3.89
C LYS A 41 20.61 0.41 3.66
N THR A 42 19.41 0.37 4.25
CA THR A 42 18.42 -0.67 4.00
C THR A 42 18.06 -0.77 2.51
N ALA A 43 17.87 0.36 1.82
CA ALA A 43 17.55 0.38 0.40
C ALA A 43 18.68 -0.20 -0.45
N THR A 44 19.92 0.17 -0.16
CA THR A 44 21.11 -0.38 -0.83
C THR A 44 21.22 -1.89 -0.62
N ASP A 45 21.06 -2.37 0.61
CA ASP A 45 21.13 -3.79 0.91
C ASP A 45 19.96 -4.56 0.30
N PHE A 46 18.76 -3.99 0.34
CA PHE A 46 17.57 -4.55 -0.27
C PHE A 46 17.79 -4.76 -1.78
N GLN A 47 18.32 -3.73 -2.44
CA GLN A 47 18.63 -3.77 -3.87
C GLN A 47 19.69 -4.82 -4.20
N LEU A 48 20.84 -4.80 -3.50
CA LEU A 48 21.99 -5.65 -3.83
C LEU A 48 21.73 -7.13 -3.54
N ARG A 49 20.94 -7.44 -2.50
CA ARG A 49 20.90 -8.79 -1.93
C ARG A 49 19.62 -9.56 -2.25
N PHE A 50 18.53 -8.86 -2.57
CA PHE A 50 17.21 -9.50 -2.69
C PHE A 50 16.57 -9.31 -4.07
N VAL A 51 16.78 -8.18 -4.76
CA VAL A 51 16.12 -7.92 -6.06
C VAL A 51 16.38 -9.04 -7.07
N ALA A 52 17.59 -9.58 -7.15
CA ALA A 52 17.92 -10.67 -8.07
C ALA A 52 17.16 -11.98 -7.78
N CYS A 53 16.75 -12.20 -6.53
CA CYS A 53 16.01 -13.38 -6.08
C CYS A 53 14.49 -13.18 -6.15
N PHE A 54 14.01 -12.00 -6.56
CA PHE A 54 12.60 -11.61 -6.45
C PHE A 54 11.64 -12.66 -7.00
N GLU A 55 11.78 -13.03 -8.28
CA GLU A 55 10.85 -13.97 -8.92
C GLU A 55 10.84 -15.34 -8.25
N GLU A 56 12.02 -15.86 -7.87
CA GLU A 56 12.12 -17.16 -7.21
C GLU A 56 11.46 -17.13 -5.84
N ASP A 57 11.67 -16.05 -5.09
CA ASP A 57 11.00 -15.84 -3.83
C ASP A 57 9.49 -15.64 -3.97
N ILE A 58 8.99 -15.06 -5.07
CA ILE A 58 7.54 -15.02 -5.37
C ILE A 58 7.01 -16.44 -5.59
N ARG A 59 7.74 -17.32 -6.29
CA ARG A 59 7.29 -18.70 -6.53
C ARG A 59 7.07 -19.48 -5.24
N VAL A 60 7.82 -19.17 -4.19
CA VAL A 60 7.74 -19.79 -2.85
C VAL A 60 6.99 -18.92 -1.81
N GLY A 61 6.25 -17.89 -2.24
CA GLY A 61 5.30 -17.17 -1.38
C GLY A 61 5.91 -16.11 -0.45
N LYS A 62 7.11 -15.59 -0.73
CA LYS A 62 7.80 -14.59 0.12
C LYS A 62 7.54 -13.13 -0.31
N SER A 63 6.47 -12.89 -1.09
CA SER A 63 6.14 -11.59 -1.67
C SER A 63 5.99 -10.45 -0.65
N LEU A 64 5.43 -10.75 0.52
CA LEU A 64 5.12 -9.74 1.54
C LEU A 64 6.40 -9.06 2.07
N GLY A 65 7.50 -9.81 2.21
CA GLY A 65 8.77 -9.26 2.67
C GLY A 65 9.30 -8.17 1.72
N TYR A 66 9.27 -8.45 0.41
CA TYR A 66 9.63 -7.47 -0.62
C TYR A 66 8.71 -6.24 -0.58
N ALA A 67 7.40 -6.46 -0.46
CA ALA A 67 6.42 -5.39 -0.52
C ALA A 67 6.51 -4.42 0.66
N THR A 68 6.69 -4.94 1.88
CA THR A 68 6.85 -4.09 3.07
C THR A 68 8.20 -3.39 3.12
N THR A 69 9.28 -4.06 2.71
CA THR A 69 10.60 -3.42 2.60
C THR A 69 10.57 -2.31 1.55
N CYS A 70 10.02 -2.59 0.36
CA CYS A 70 9.85 -1.60 -0.70
C CYS A 70 8.99 -0.40 -0.24
N ASP A 71 7.89 -0.64 0.50
CA ASP A 71 7.07 0.45 1.05
C ASP A 71 7.81 1.27 2.11
N ALA A 72 8.68 0.65 2.92
CA ALA A 72 9.47 1.37 3.90
C ALA A 72 10.54 2.26 3.23
N VAL A 73 11.34 1.68 2.33
CA VAL A 73 12.47 2.40 1.70
C VAL A 73 12.04 3.41 0.65
N SER A 74 10.85 3.27 0.05
CA SER A 74 10.33 4.25 -0.92
C SER A 74 9.75 5.51 -0.28
N ARG A 75 9.79 5.65 1.05
CA ARG A 75 9.44 6.91 1.72
C ARG A 75 10.60 7.89 1.59
N GLN A 76 10.33 9.18 1.81
CA GLN A 76 11.31 10.26 1.61
C GLN A 76 12.67 10.01 2.29
N ALA A 77 12.65 9.40 3.48
CA ALA A 77 13.86 9.08 4.25
C ALA A 77 14.78 8.06 3.57
N GLY A 78 14.31 7.25 2.62
CA GLY A 78 15.15 6.35 1.83
C GLY A 78 15.97 7.03 0.74
N GLY A 79 15.71 8.32 0.45
CA GLY A 79 16.51 9.11 -0.50
C GLY A 79 16.63 8.49 -1.89
N GLN A 80 17.77 8.73 -2.56
CA GLN A 80 18.04 8.21 -3.90
C GLN A 80 18.13 6.68 -3.95
N ALA A 81 18.70 6.06 -2.91
CA ALA A 81 18.78 4.60 -2.81
C ALA A 81 17.38 3.97 -2.73
N GLY A 82 16.45 4.60 -2.00
CA GLY A 82 15.05 4.20 -1.93
C GLY A 82 14.33 4.28 -3.28
N ILE A 83 14.58 5.35 -4.05
CA ILE A 83 14.05 5.51 -5.42
C ILE A 83 14.55 4.37 -6.31
N GLN A 84 15.86 4.12 -6.33
CA GLN A 84 16.47 3.08 -7.16
C GLN A 84 15.96 1.68 -6.78
N ALA A 85 15.89 1.37 -5.48
CA ALA A 85 15.36 0.08 -5.03
C ALA A 85 13.89 -0.11 -5.46
N CYS A 86 13.07 0.94 -5.35
CA CYS A 86 11.68 0.91 -5.77
C CYS A 86 11.53 0.73 -7.29
N GLU A 87 12.33 1.44 -8.08
CA GLU A 87 12.39 1.31 -9.54
C GLU A 87 12.77 -0.11 -9.97
N ARG A 88 13.79 -0.71 -9.33
CA ARG A 88 14.22 -2.08 -9.63
C ARG A 88 13.13 -3.11 -9.33
N ILE A 89 12.44 -2.97 -8.20
CA ILE A 89 11.30 -3.83 -7.86
C ILE A 89 10.13 -3.61 -8.83
N ALA A 90 9.86 -2.37 -9.23
CA ALA A 90 8.85 -2.07 -10.23
C ALA A 90 9.19 -2.73 -11.58
N ALA A 91 10.45 -2.70 -12.00
CA ALA A 91 10.93 -3.39 -13.19
C ALA A 91 10.73 -4.92 -13.11
N CYS A 92 10.89 -5.53 -11.93
CA CYS A 92 10.56 -6.94 -11.73
C CYS A 92 9.04 -7.19 -11.83
N VAL A 93 8.23 -6.39 -11.12
CA VAL A 93 6.77 -6.55 -11.10
C VAL A 93 6.15 -6.37 -12.49
N SER A 94 6.63 -5.43 -13.30
CA SER A 94 6.11 -5.17 -14.64
C SER A 94 6.36 -6.33 -15.63
N ARG A 95 7.36 -7.17 -15.37
CA ARG A 95 7.73 -8.33 -16.21
C ARG A 95 7.08 -9.64 -15.80
N LEU A 96 6.49 -9.71 -14.59
CA LEU A 96 5.82 -10.92 -14.13
C LEU A 96 4.73 -11.34 -15.11
N ASP A 97 4.62 -12.62 -15.44
CA ASP A 97 3.48 -13.13 -16.19
C ASP A 97 2.19 -13.16 -15.34
N LYS A 98 1.06 -13.49 -15.97
CA LYS A 98 -0.25 -13.55 -15.31
C LYS A 98 -0.32 -14.57 -14.16
N ALA A 99 0.40 -15.69 -14.24
CA ALA A 99 0.38 -16.71 -13.20
C ALA A 99 1.22 -16.27 -11.99
N LEU A 100 2.40 -15.69 -12.25
CA LEU A 100 3.33 -15.29 -11.20
C LEU A 100 2.86 -14.02 -10.47
N ILE A 101 2.22 -13.06 -11.15
CA ILE A 101 1.66 -11.89 -10.45
C ILE A 101 0.56 -12.27 -9.47
N LYS A 102 -0.27 -13.27 -9.77
CA LYS A 102 -1.28 -13.77 -8.84
C LYS A 102 -0.65 -14.34 -7.57
N LYS A 103 0.50 -15.01 -7.68
CA LYS A 103 1.28 -15.53 -6.53
C LYS A 103 1.85 -14.42 -5.63
N VAL A 104 2.03 -13.20 -6.14
CA VAL A 104 2.43 -12.06 -5.29
C VAL A 104 1.37 -11.80 -4.22
N GLY A 105 0.10 -11.99 -4.55
CA GLY A 105 -1.03 -11.78 -3.63
C GLY A 105 -1.40 -10.31 -3.48
N LEU A 106 -2.71 -10.05 -3.44
CA LEU A 106 -3.26 -8.68 -3.48
C LEU A 106 -2.79 -7.78 -2.33
N ARG A 107 -2.46 -8.36 -1.15
CA ARG A 107 -1.93 -7.59 -0.03
C ARG A 107 -0.54 -7.01 -0.35
N ALA A 108 0.37 -7.82 -0.90
CA ALA A 108 1.69 -7.35 -1.30
C ALA A 108 1.58 -6.37 -2.48
N LEU A 109 0.70 -6.67 -3.45
CA LEU A 109 0.43 -5.77 -4.58
C LEU A 109 -0.09 -4.39 -4.13
N SER A 110 -0.88 -4.31 -3.05
CA SER A 110 -1.34 -3.03 -2.50
C SER A 110 -0.20 -2.13 -1.99
N LEU A 111 0.78 -2.72 -1.33
CA LEU A 111 1.97 -2.03 -0.83
C LEU A 111 2.87 -1.59 -2.00
N PHE A 112 3.05 -2.45 -3.01
CA PHE A 112 3.76 -2.09 -4.23
C PHE A 112 3.08 -0.93 -4.96
N ALA A 113 1.77 -0.99 -5.19
CA ALA A 113 1.02 0.07 -5.86
C ALA A 113 1.19 1.43 -5.15
N SER A 114 1.09 1.43 -3.80
CA SER A 114 1.34 2.64 -3.00
C SER A 114 2.78 3.14 -3.13
N SER A 115 3.77 2.24 -3.14
CA SER A 115 5.19 2.56 -3.25
C SER A 115 5.53 3.16 -4.61
N PHE A 116 5.12 2.50 -5.69
CA PHE A 116 5.34 2.96 -7.07
C PHE A 116 4.66 4.29 -7.32
N GLY A 117 3.48 4.49 -6.73
CA GLY A 117 2.76 5.76 -6.83
C GLY A 117 3.48 6.97 -6.22
N ARG A 118 4.52 6.77 -5.39
CA ARG A 118 5.36 7.88 -4.88
C ARG A 118 6.30 8.42 -5.96
N TYR A 119 6.56 7.65 -7.01
CA TYR A 119 7.52 7.97 -8.07
C TYR A 119 6.86 7.99 -9.45
N SER A 120 5.82 8.82 -9.61
CA SER A 120 4.99 8.86 -10.83
C SER A 120 5.74 9.24 -12.12
N ARG A 121 6.96 9.78 -12.00
CA ARG A 121 7.85 10.12 -13.13
C ARG A 121 8.75 8.96 -13.59
N VAL A 122 8.79 7.85 -12.85
CA VAL A 122 9.57 6.65 -13.18
C VAL A 122 8.72 5.71 -14.03
N ALA A 123 9.18 5.38 -15.24
CA ALA A 123 8.41 4.61 -16.22
C ALA A 123 8.12 3.18 -15.77
N GLU A 124 9.07 2.57 -15.06
CA GLU A 124 8.96 1.23 -14.46
C GLU A 124 7.85 1.22 -13.41
N CYS A 125 7.78 2.25 -12.55
CA CYS A 125 6.73 2.39 -11.55
C CYS A 125 5.34 2.46 -12.21
N ARG A 126 5.19 3.23 -13.29
CA ARG A 126 3.94 3.27 -14.08
C ARG A 126 3.58 1.90 -14.64
N SER A 127 4.52 1.25 -15.32
CA SER A 127 4.31 -0.05 -15.96
C SER A 127 3.93 -1.14 -14.94
N ALA A 128 4.59 -1.13 -13.78
CA ALA A 128 4.29 -2.05 -12.68
C ALA A 128 2.90 -1.78 -12.08
N THR A 129 2.51 -0.52 -11.90
CA THR A 129 1.16 -0.18 -11.41
C THR A 129 0.07 -0.56 -12.41
N ILE A 130 0.28 -0.39 -13.72
CA ILE A 130 -0.64 -0.89 -14.75
C ILE A 130 -0.81 -2.40 -14.62
N ARG A 131 0.30 -3.14 -14.51
CA ARG A 131 0.28 -4.59 -14.35
C ARG A 131 -0.42 -5.05 -13.06
N ILE A 132 -0.25 -4.32 -11.95
CA ILE A 132 -1.01 -4.54 -10.72
C ILE A 132 -2.50 -4.28 -10.94
N ALA A 133 -2.85 -3.19 -11.63
CA ALA A 133 -4.23 -2.80 -11.89
C ALA A 133 -4.96 -3.85 -12.75
N GLU A 134 -4.31 -4.37 -13.80
CA GLU A 134 -4.80 -5.49 -14.60
C GLU A 134 -5.09 -6.72 -13.72
N CYS A 135 -4.13 -7.10 -12.86
CA CYS A 135 -4.33 -8.22 -11.93
C CYS A 135 -5.50 -7.97 -10.96
N CYS A 136 -5.66 -6.75 -10.43
CA CYS A 136 -6.77 -6.43 -9.52
C CYS A 136 -8.13 -6.41 -10.23
N HIS A 137 -8.17 -6.04 -11.51
CA HIS A 137 -9.37 -6.10 -12.32
C HIS A 137 -9.77 -7.56 -12.58
N ASP A 138 -8.82 -8.38 -13.04
CA ASP A 138 -9.02 -9.81 -13.30
C ASP A 138 -9.41 -10.56 -12.02
N GLU A 139 -8.80 -10.22 -10.88
CA GLU A 139 -9.05 -10.83 -9.56
C GLU A 139 -10.00 -9.99 -8.69
N SER A 140 -10.97 -9.31 -9.30
CA SER A 140 -11.88 -8.41 -8.58
C SER A 140 -12.64 -9.06 -7.42
N ARG A 141 -12.89 -10.38 -7.47
CA ARG A 141 -13.49 -11.14 -6.36
C ARG A 141 -12.56 -11.25 -5.16
N ALA A 142 -11.25 -11.43 -5.38
CA ALA A 142 -10.26 -11.56 -4.31
C ALA A 142 -10.03 -10.23 -3.56
N LEU A 143 -10.48 -9.08 -4.11
CA LEU A 143 -10.51 -7.80 -3.38
C LEU A 143 -11.36 -7.89 -2.08
N GLN A 144 -12.29 -8.84 -2.00
CA GLN A 144 -13.09 -9.09 -0.78
C GLN A 144 -12.25 -9.53 0.42
N GLU A 145 -11.09 -10.15 0.18
CA GLU A 145 -10.18 -10.66 1.22
C GLU A 145 -9.27 -9.55 1.79
N LEU A 146 -9.14 -8.42 1.08
CA LEU A 146 -8.34 -7.30 1.54
C LEU A 146 -8.99 -6.59 2.71
N ASN A 147 -8.18 -6.00 3.60
CA ASN A 147 -8.70 -5.03 4.55
C ASN A 147 -8.87 -3.64 3.90
N SER A 148 -9.60 -2.76 4.59
CA SER A 148 -9.83 -1.37 4.18
C SER A 148 -8.55 -0.60 3.82
N GLN A 149 -7.49 -0.80 4.60
CA GLN A 149 -6.20 -0.14 4.40
C GLN A 149 -5.57 -0.58 3.08
N SER A 150 -5.59 -1.87 2.77
CA SER A 150 -5.04 -2.41 1.52
C SER A 150 -5.82 -1.90 0.30
N LEU A 151 -7.15 -1.81 0.41
CA LEU A 151 -7.98 -1.17 -0.63
C LEU A 151 -7.59 0.30 -0.83
N GLY A 152 -7.39 1.05 0.25
CA GLY A 152 -6.94 2.45 0.19
C GLY A 152 -5.56 2.61 -0.46
N LEU A 153 -4.63 1.69 -0.19
CA LEU A 153 -3.29 1.70 -0.79
C LEU A 153 -3.35 1.44 -2.31
N LEU A 154 -4.17 0.47 -2.75
CA LEU A 154 -4.38 0.19 -4.18
C LEU A 154 -4.88 1.43 -4.91
N VAL A 155 -5.99 2.02 -4.46
CA VAL A 155 -6.59 3.19 -5.14
C VAL A 155 -5.63 4.38 -5.11
N ASN A 156 -4.92 4.62 -4.01
CA ASN A 156 -3.91 5.67 -3.94
C ASN A 156 -2.79 5.46 -4.98
N GLY A 157 -2.35 4.21 -5.21
CA GLY A 157 -1.40 3.88 -6.28
C GLY A 157 -1.97 4.14 -7.68
N PHE A 158 -3.16 3.60 -7.96
CA PHE A 158 -3.83 3.76 -9.26
C PHE A 158 -4.13 5.23 -9.60
N SER A 159 -4.42 6.05 -8.59
CA SER A 159 -4.75 7.47 -8.73
C SER A 159 -3.62 8.35 -9.27
N LYS A 160 -2.42 7.79 -9.41
CA LYS A 160 -1.24 8.49 -9.96
C LYS A 160 -1.22 8.51 -11.48
N TRP A 161 -1.95 7.59 -12.11
CA TRP A 161 -2.12 7.52 -13.55
C TRP A 161 -3.60 7.32 -13.89
N PRO A 162 -4.47 8.31 -13.58
CA PRO A 162 -5.91 8.19 -13.78
C PRO A 162 -6.34 8.09 -15.25
N GLU A 163 -5.49 8.53 -16.17
CA GLU A 163 -5.63 8.39 -17.62
C GLU A 163 -5.50 6.93 -18.09
N GLU A 164 -4.82 6.07 -17.32
CA GLU A 164 -4.65 4.68 -17.67
C GLU A 164 -5.95 3.90 -17.49
N THR A 165 -6.34 3.19 -18.56
CA THR A 165 -7.58 2.41 -18.56
C THR A 165 -7.54 1.31 -17.50
N ALA A 166 -6.41 0.61 -17.34
CA ALA A 166 -6.25 -0.40 -16.30
C ALA A 166 -6.42 0.19 -14.89
N SER A 167 -5.75 1.32 -14.59
CA SER A 167 -5.88 2.03 -13.30
C SER A 167 -7.33 2.43 -13.01
N ARG A 168 -8.04 2.96 -14.02
CA ARG A 168 -9.45 3.32 -13.91
C ARG A 168 -10.34 2.10 -13.62
N GLN A 169 -10.18 1.01 -14.36
CA GLN A 169 -10.95 -0.22 -14.19
C GLN A 169 -10.72 -0.88 -12.82
N ALA A 170 -9.47 -0.91 -12.37
CA ALA A 170 -9.13 -1.42 -11.05
C ALA A 170 -9.71 -0.53 -9.93
N ALA A 171 -9.65 0.79 -10.08
CA ALA A 171 -10.27 1.72 -9.12
C ALA A 171 -11.79 1.55 -9.05
N ILE A 172 -12.46 1.33 -10.19
CA ILE A 172 -13.90 0.98 -10.25
C ILE A 172 -14.20 -0.31 -9.48
N ALA A 173 -13.38 -1.35 -9.67
CA ALA A 173 -13.54 -2.61 -8.94
C ALA A 173 -13.38 -2.41 -7.42
N VAL A 174 -12.38 -1.64 -6.99
CA VAL A 174 -12.20 -1.31 -5.57
C VAL A 174 -13.36 -0.45 -5.04
N ALA A 175 -13.87 0.52 -5.80
CA ALA A 175 -15.03 1.33 -5.41
C ALA A 175 -16.29 0.46 -5.22
N GLY A 176 -16.51 -0.51 -6.11
CA GLY A 176 -17.59 -1.49 -5.99
C GLY A 176 -17.45 -2.33 -4.72
N GLU A 177 -16.24 -2.79 -4.40
CA GLU A 177 -15.98 -3.55 -3.18
C GLU A 177 -16.17 -2.70 -1.91
N VAL A 178 -15.72 -1.45 -1.92
CA VAL A 178 -15.97 -0.50 -0.83
C VAL A 178 -17.47 -0.35 -0.63
N LEU A 179 -18.24 0.00 -1.66
CA LEU A 179 -19.70 0.15 -1.59
C LEU A 179 -20.39 -1.11 -1.05
N ARG A 180 -19.96 -2.29 -1.49
CA ARG A 180 -20.49 -3.56 -0.99
C ARG A 180 -20.27 -3.73 0.51
N ARG A 181 -19.14 -3.28 1.07
CA ARG A 181 -18.89 -3.28 2.52
C ARG A 181 -19.72 -2.22 3.25
N LEU A 182 -19.82 -1.02 2.68
CA LEU A 182 -20.56 0.08 3.30
C LEU A 182 -22.06 -0.20 3.35
N GLY A 183 -22.59 -0.97 2.41
CA GLY A 183 -23.97 -1.47 2.42
C GLY A 183 -24.24 -2.61 3.42
N ARG A 184 -23.23 -3.10 4.17
CA ARG A 184 -23.38 -4.17 5.17
C ARG A 184 -23.06 -3.64 6.56
N TYR A 185 -24.07 -3.55 7.42
CA TYR A 185 -23.87 -3.33 8.85
C TYR A 185 -23.25 -4.59 9.49
N PRO A 186 -22.29 -4.52 10.45
CA PRO A 186 -21.60 -3.35 11.02
C PRO A 186 -20.16 -3.16 10.48
N ARG A 187 -19.90 -3.27 9.17
CA ARG A 187 -18.53 -3.43 8.63
C ARG A 187 -17.69 -2.15 8.53
N PHE A 188 -18.16 -1.04 9.08
CA PHE A 188 -17.42 0.22 9.00
C PHE A 188 -16.31 0.37 10.05
N SER A 189 -16.36 -0.33 11.19
CA SER A 189 -15.28 -0.29 12.19
C SER A 189 -13.91 -0.72 11.63
N GLU A 190 -13.90 -1.44 10.50
CA GLU A 190 -12.70 -1.85 9.79
C GLU A 190 -11.93 -0.70 9.12
N PHE A 191 -12.57 0.44 8.83
CA PHE A 191 -11.93 1.55 8.12
C PHE A 191 -11.26 2.53 9.08
N THR A 192 -9.93 2.61 9.01
CA THR A 192 -9.17 3.65 9.71
C THR A 192 -9.39 5.02 9.05
N PRO A 193 -9.26 6.15 9.78
CA PRO A 193 -9.37 7.49 9.20
C PRO A 193 -8.44 7.70 8.00
N ARG A 194 -7.19 7.21 8.10
CA ARG A 194 -6.21 7.25 7.00
C ARG A 194 -6.66 6.44 5.80
N GLY A 195 -7.25 5.25 6.03
CA GLY A 195 -7.82 4.43 4.96
C GLY A 195 -8.93 5.15 4.21
N LEU A 196 -9.85 5.79 4.93
CA LEU A 196 -10.94 6.59 4.33
C LEU A 196 -10.41 7.78 3.53
N ALA A 197 -9.41 8.51 4.06
CA ALA A 197 -8.78 9.62 3.36
C ALA A 197 -8.12 9.18 2.04
N ASN A 198 -7.39 8.06 2.05
CA ASN A 198 -6.77 7.51 0.84
C ASN A 198 -7.82 7.09 -0.21
N LEU A 199 -8.92 6.48 0.23
CA LEU A 199 -10.01 6.08 -0.67
C LEU A 199 -10.68 7.30 -1.31
N VAL A 200 -11.03 8.33 -0.53
CA VAL A 200 -11.64 9.56 -1.04
C VAL A 200 -10.69 10.27 -2.01
N ASN A 201 -9.42 10.47 -1.60
CA ASN A 201 -8.41 11.10 -2.45
C ASN A 201 -8.22 10.32 -3.77
N GLY A 202 -8.18 9.00 -3.68
CA GLY A 202 -8.03 8.12 -4.83
C GLY A 202 -9.23 8.19 -5.78
N PHE A 203 -10.44 7.97 -5.28
CA PHE A 203 -11.67 8.03 -6.08
C PHE A 203 -11.93 9.42 -6.68
N SER A 204 -11.42 10.49 -6.06
CA SER A 204 -11.55 11.85 -6.59
C SER A 204 -10.92 12.03 -7.98
N LYS A 205 -10.02 11.14 -8.39
CA LYS A 205 -9.41 11.18 -9.74
C LYS A 205 -10.31 10.70 -10.87
N TRP A 206 -11.43 10.05 -10.53
CA TRP A 206 -12.40 9.57 -11.52
C TRP A 206 -13.80 10.13 -11.24
N PRO A 207 -14.00 11.47 -11.28
CA PRO A 207 -15.27 12.10 -10.90
C PRO A 207 -16.40 11.76 -11.88
N LYS A 208 -16.08 11.38 -13.12
CA LYS A 208 -17.06 10.96 -14.14
C LYS A 208 -17.62 9.56 -13.86
N GLU A 209 -16.90 8.72 -13.11
CA GLU A 209 -17.34 7.38 -12.77
C GLU A 209 -18.39 7.41 -11.66
N ALA A 210 -19.60 6.94 -11.99
CA ALA A 210 -20.72 6.97 -11.06
C ALA A 210 -20.44 6.16 -9.78
N VAL A 211 -19.73 5.04 -9.91
CA VAL A 211 -19.34 4.19 -8.76
C VAL A 211 -18.37 4.91 -7.82
N SER A 212 -17.41 5.67 -8.36
CA SER A 212 -16.45 6.46 -7.58
C SER A 212 -17.18 7.55 -6.79
N ARG A 213 -18.11 8.28 -7.43
CA ARG A 213 -18.95 9.28 -6.73
C ARG A 213 -19.77 8.65 -5.62
N LYS A 214 -20.45 7.53 -5.90
CA LYS A 214 -21.23 6.79 -4.88
C LYS A 214 -20.36 6.36 -3.70
N ALA A 215 -19.15 5.84 -3.97
CA ALA A 215 -18.22 5.44 -2.91
C ALA A 215 -17.79 6.63 -2.04
N ILE A 216 -17.47 7.78 -2.66
CA ILE A 216 -17.15 9.01 -1.93
C ILE A 216 -18.31 9.44 -1.03
N PHE A 217 -19.54 9.48 -1.53
CA PHE A 217 -20.72 9.85 -0.73
C PHE A 217 -20.97 8.88 0.43
N ALA A 218 -20.83 7.58 0.20
CA ALA A 218 -20.98 6.58 1.24
C ALA A 218 -19.89 6.70 2.33
N ILE A 219 -18.65 7.03 1.95
CA ILE A 219 -17.58 7.34 2.91
C ILE A 219 -17.90 8.61 3.70
N ALA A 220 -18.38 9.66 3.04
CA ALA A 220 -18.74 10.91 3.71
C ALA A 220 -19.88 10.71 4.73
N GLY A 221 -20.92 9.97 4.36
CA GLY A 221 -22.02 9.64 5.27
C GLY A 221 -21.55 8.89 6.52
N GLU A 222 -20.58 7.98 6.37
CA GLU A 222 -19.97 7.32 7.52
C GLU A 222 -19.16 8.26 8.41
N VAL A 223 -18.34 9.12 7.81
CA VAL A 223 -17.52 10.07 8.60
C VAL A 223 -18.42 10.96 9.45
N LEU A 224 -19.54 11.43 8.89
CA LEU A 224 -20.56 12.19 9.63
C LEU A 224 -21.17 11.35 10.75
N ARG A 225 -21.61 10.12 10.45
CA ARG A 225 -22.18 9.20 11.45
C ARG A 225 -21.23 8.95 12.64
N ARG A 226 -19.92 8.83 12.39
CA ARG A 226 -18.91 8.72 13.47
C ARG A 226 -18.78 10.01 14.27
N GLY A 227 -18.82 11.15 13.60
CA GLY A 227 -18.86 12.46 14.26
C GLY A 227 -20.06 12.58 15.20
N ASP A 228 -21.24 12.15 14.75
CA ASP A 228 -22.46 12.17 15.55
C ASP A 228 -22.39 11.20 16.74
N GLN A 229 -21.79 10.02 16.58
CA GLN A 229 -21.57 9.10 17.70
C GLN A 229 -20.63 9.68 18.77
N LEU A 230 -19.55 10.35 18.34
CA LEU A 230 -18.62 11.00 19.25
C LEU A 230 -19.28 12.18 19.97
N SER A 231 -20.15 12.94 19.29
CA SER A 231 -20.89 14.05 19.92
C SER A 231 -21.96 13.55 20.90
N LEU A 232 -22.65 12.45 20.59
CA LEU A 232 -23.63 11.81 21.48
C LEU A 232 -22.97 11.18 22.71
N PHE A 233 -21.83 10.51 22.54
CA PHE A 233 -21.04 9.96 23.65
C PHE A 233 -20.58 11.08 24.59
N ASN A 234 -19.99 12.14 24.03
CA ASN A 234 -19.62 13.32 24.81
C ASN A 234 -20.82 13.96 25.50
N GLN A 235 -22.04 13.87 24.92
CA GLN A 235 -23.26 14.43 25.53
C GLN A 235 -23.87 13.58 26.67
N GLN A 236 -23.62 12.28 26.71
CA GLN A 236 -24.15 11.39 27.74
C GLN A 236 -23.24 11.35 28.97
N ASP A 237 -21.93 11.46 28.79
CA ASP A 237 -20.95 11.43 29.89
C ASP A 237 -20.95 12.68 30.78
N TRP A 238 -21.44 13.84 30.30
CA TRP A 238 -21.59 15.04 31.14
C TRP A 238 -22.89 15.07 31.96
N ARG A 239 -23.85 14.19 31.64
CA ARG A 239 -25.15 14.13 32.33
C ARG A 239 -25.16 13.13 33.49
N SER A 240 -24.06 12.40 33.69
CA SER A 240 -23.89 11.41 34.76
C SER A 240 -23.03 11.89 35.94
N TRP A 241 -22.81 13.21 36.07
CA TRP A 241 -22.17 13.86 37.21
C TRP A 241 -23.09 14.93 37.81
#